data_AF-A0A2R7K5D9-F1
#
_entry.id   AF-A0A2R7K5D9-F1
#
_cell.length_a   1.000
_cell.length_b   1.000
_cell.length_c   1.000
_cell.angle_alpha   90.00
_cell.angle_beta   90.00
_cell.angle_gamma   90.00
#
_symmetry.space_group_name_H-M   'P 1'
#
loop_
_entity.id
_entity.type
_entity.pdbx_description
1 polymer ?
#
loop_
_entity_poly.entity_id
_entity_poly.type
_entity_poly.pdbx_seq_one_letter_code
_entity_poly.pdbx_strand_id
1 'polypeptide(L)'
;MATKKKTITRDDIVSKYMDEVLEKGQKPKSVYHFAKENDFTEAEFYSFFGTLEGLEKEIFRLFFANTIDLLHKNDDYAAYDMKNKMLSFYFTFFEILTAN
;
A
#
# COMPACT_ATOMS: atom_id res chain seq x y z
N MET A 1 4.40 -34.20 -6.24
CA MET A 1 3.90 -33.61 -4.98
C MET A 1 3.14 -32.35 -5.36
N ALA A 2 1.86 -32.24 -5.03
CA ALA A 2 1.10 -31.03 -5.31
C ALA A 2 1.57 -29.92 -4.35
N THR A 3 2.21 -28.89 -4.88
CA THR A 3 2.56 -27.68 -4.13
C THR A 3 1.27 -27.03 -3.64
N LYS A 4 1.06 -26.98 -2.31
CA LYS A 4 -0.04 -26.22 -1.72
C LYS A 4 0.08 -24.75 -2.17
N LYS A 5 -0.91 -24.25 -2.90
CA LYS A 5 -1.00 -22.85 -3.28
C LYS A 5 -1.04 -22.02 -1.99
N LYS A 6 -0.08 -21.12 -1.80
CA LYS A 6 -0.01 -20.22 -0.64
C LYS A 6 -1.28 -19.34 -0.67
N THR A 7 -1.97 -19.25 0.46
CA THR A 7 -3.11 -18.34 0.61
C THR A 7 -2.61 -16.90 0.44
N ILE A 8 -3.22 -16.15 -0.47
CA ILE A 8 -2.90 -14.74 -0.69
C ILE A 8 -3.36 -13.91 0.51
N THR A 9 -2.54 -12.93 0.90
CA THR A 9 -2.85 -12.00 1.98
C THR A 9 -3.25 -10.64 1.44
N ARG A 10 -3.80 -9.80 2.33
CA ARG A 10 -4.11 -8.40 2.03
C ARG A 10 -2.89 -7.63 1.53
N ASP A 11 -1.75 -7.84 2.17
CA ASP A 11 -0.50 -7.14 1.85
C ASP A 11 0.07 -7.63 0.51
N ASP A 12 -0.05 -8.93 0.19
CA ASP A 12 0.33 -9.45 -1.12
C ASP A 12 -0.45 -8.75 -2.25
N ILE A 13 -1.76 -8.51 -2.07
CA ILE A 13 -2.61 -7.82 -3.04
C ILE A 13 -2.19 -6.34 -3.19
N VAL A 14 -1.85 -5.68 -2.09
CA VAL A 14 -1.31 -4.31 -2.10
C VAL A 14 -0.02 -4.24 -2.89
N SER A 15 0.96 -5.08 -2.57
CA SER A 15 2.26 -5.09 -3.24
C SER A 15 2.11 -5.37 -4.73
N LYS A 16 1.32 -6.38 -5.10
CA LYS A 16 1.03 -6.72 -6.50
C LYS A 16 0.40 -5.57 -7.29
N TYR A 17 -0.50 -4.82 -6.67
CA TYR A 17 -1.11 -3.66 -7.31
C TYR A 17 -0.10 -2.53 -7.53
N MET A 18 0.73 -2.25 -6.52
CA MET A 18 1.80 -1.25 -6.63
C MET A 18 2.79 -1.62 -7.74
N ASP A 19 3.28 -2.87 -7.74
CA ASP A 19 4.20 -3.38 -8.75
C ASP A 19 3.60 -3.26 -10.16
N GLU A 20 2.33 -3.62 -10.32
CA GLU A 20 1.66 -3.54 -11.61
C GLU A 20 1.54 -2.10 -12.14
N VAL A 21 1.22 -1.13 -11.27
CA VAL A 21 1.17 0.29 -11.64
C VAL A 21 2.56 0.83 -11.98
N LEU A 22 3.59 0.44 -11.23
CA LEU A 22 4.96 0.86 -11.48
C LEU A 22 5.52 0.29 -12.80
N GLU A 23 5.30 -1.01 -13.06
CA GLU A 23 5.81 -1.68 -14.25
C GLU A 23 5.07 -1.27 -15.53
N LYS A 24 3.74 -1.12 -15.47
CA LYS A 24 2.91 -0.84 -16.65
C LYS A 24 2.59 0.64 -16.83
N GLY A 25 2.84 1.47 -15.82
CA GLY A 25 2.49 2.89 -15.80
C GLY A 25 0.98 3.17 -15.82
N GLN A 26 0.16 2.16 -15.55
CA GLN A 26 -1.30 2.27 -15.57
C GLN A 26 -1.95 1.33 -14.56
N LYS A 27 -3.15 1.71 -14.13
CA LYS A 27 -3.96 0.90 -13.22
C LYS A 27 -4.53 -0.33 -13.92
N PRO A 28 -4.73 -1.45 -13.21
CA PRO A 28 -5.43 -2.59 -13.76
C PRO A 28 -6.82 -2.20 -14.29
N LYS A 29 -7.22 -2.76 -15.44
CA LYS A 29 -8.47 -2.39 -16.11
C LYS A 29 -9.72 -2.88 -15.38
N SER A 30 -9.60 -3.95 -14.60
CA SER A 30 -10.65 -4.48 -13.75
C SER A 30 -10.06 -5.47 -12.74
N VAL A 31 -10.83 -5.80 -11.71
CA VAL A 31 -10.46 -6.83 -10.72
C VAL A 31 -10.17 -8.17 -11.40
N TYR A 32 -10.95 -8.53 -12.43
CA TYR A 32 -10.70 -9.74 -13.24
C TYR A 32 -9.30 -9.76 -13.87
N HIS A 33 -8.90 -8.69 -14.57
CA HIS A 33 -7.58 -8.63 -15.21
C HIS A 33 -6.46 -8.67 -14.17
N PHE A 34 -6.63 -7.89 -13.10
CA PHE A 34 -5.67 -7.83 -11.99
C PHE A 34 -5.45 -9.20 -11.35
N ALA A 35 -6.53 -9.88 -10.98
CA ALA A 35 -6.48 -11.19 -10.34
C ALA A 35 -5.87 -12.25 -11.25
N LYS A 36 -6.26 -12.25 -12.54
CA LYS A 36 -5.74 -13.19 -13.54
C LYS A 36 -4.24 -13.03 -13.79
N GLU A 37 -3.76 -11.80 -13.89
CA GLU A 37 -2.34 -11.52 -14.15
C GLU A 37 -1.45 -11.78 -12.93
N ASN A 38 -2.04 -11.83 -11.73
CA ASN A 38 -1.33 -12.01 -10.48
C ASN A 38 -1.56 -13.37 -9.80
N ASP A 39 -2.17 -14.32 -10.50
CA ASP A 39 -2.41 -15.72 -10.11
C ASP A 39 -3.33 -15.91 -8.87
N PHE A 40 -4.33 -15.04 -8.69
CA PHE A 40 -5.39 -15.21 -7.68
C PHE A 40 -6.79 -15.02 -8.28
N THR A 41 -7.82 -15.29 -7.49
CA THR A 41 -9.23 -15.21 -7.91
C THR A 41 -9.88 -13.90 -7.49
N GLU A 42 -10.92 -13.46 -8.19
CA GLU A 42 -11.70 -12.29 -7.77
C GLU A 42 -12.31 -12.48 -6.37
N ALA A 43 -12.70 -13.71 -6.01
CA ALA A 43 -13.20 -14.01 -4.67
C ALA A 43 -12.14 -13.76 -3.59
N GLU A 44 -10.88 -14.11 -3.84
CA GLU A 44 -9.77 -13.77 -2.95
C GLU A 44 -9.56 -12.25 -2.85
N PHE A 45 -9.69 -11.50 -3.96
CA PHE A 45 -9.66 -10.04 -3.92
C PHE A 45 -10.77 -9.46 -3.05
N TYR A 46 -12.02 -9.85 -3.32
CA TYR A 46 -13.21 -9.31 -2.66
C TYR A 46 -13.29 -9.69 -1.18
N SER A 47 -12.51 -10.68 -0.73
CA SER A 47 -12.34 -10.98 0.69
C SER A 47 -11.60 -9.87 1.47
N PHE A 48 -10.86 -9.00 0.77
CA PHE A 48 -10.09 -7.91 1.37
C PHE A 48 -10.49 -6.52 0.87
N PHE A 49 -10.86 -6.38 -0.41
CA PHE A 49 -11.11 -5.09 -1.07
C PHE A 49 -12.38 -5.13 -1.93
N GLY A 50 -13.24 -4.12 -1.80
CA GLY A 50 -14.49 -4.06 -2.58
C GLY A 50 -14.28 -3.62 -4.05
N THR A 51 -13.30 -2.76 -4.31
CA THR A 51 -12.96 -2.27 -5.66
C THR A 51 -11.47 -1.95 -5.77
N LEU A 52 -10.96 -1.74 -6.98
CA LEU A 52 -9.58 -1.28 -7.20
C LEU A 52 -9.35 0.11 -6.59
N GLU A 53 -10.33 1.01 -6.63
CA GLU A 53 -10.25 2.32 -5.97
C GLU A 53 -10.20 2.18 -4.43
N GLY A 54 -10.89 1.17 -3.88
CA GLY A 54 -10.80 0.84 -2.46
C GLY A 54 -9.39 0.38 -2.06
N LEU A 55 -8.76 -0.43 -2.91
CA LEU A 55 -7.37 -0.84 -2.75
C LEU A 55 -6.40 0.36 -2.83
N GLU A 56 -6.57 1.24 -3.81
CA GLU A 56 -5.74 2.45 -3.92
C GLU A 56 -5.82 3.33 -2.68
N LYS A 57 -7.04 3.57 -2.18
CA LYS A 57 -7.23 4.35 -0.94
C LYS A 57 -6.54 3.70 0.25
N GLU A 58 -6.54 2.38 0.30
CA GLU A 58 -5.80 1.67 1.32
C GLU A 58 -4.29 1.89 1.21
N ILE A 59 -3.73 1.87 0.00
CA ILE A 59 -2.31 2.15 -0.23
C ILE A 59 -1.94 3.54 0.30
N PHE A 60 -2.75 4.57 0.01
CA PHE A 60 -2.53 5.90 0.58
C PHE A 60 -2.65 5.93 2.11
N ARG A 61 -3.58 5.16 2.68
CA ARG A 61 -3.72 5.03 4.13
C ARG A 61 -2.47 4.38 4.75
N LEU A 62 -1.89 3.39 4.09
CA LEU A 62 -0.65 2.74 4.51
C LEU A 62 0.54 3.70 4.47
N PHE A 63 0.68 4.52 3.42
CA PHE A 63 1.73 5.55 3.38
C PHE A 63 1.61 6.55 4.52
N PHE A 64 0.39 6.99 4.82
CA PHE A 64 0.14 7.88 5.96
C PHE A 64 0.50 7.20 7.30
N ALA A 65 0.02 5.98 7.53
CA ALA A 65 0.30 5.24 8.75
C ALA A 65 1.81 5.00 8.93
N ASN A 66 2.50 4.55 7.89
CA ASN A 66 3.94 4.34 7.89
C ASN A 66 4.72 5.63 8.19
N THR A 67 4.24 6.77 7.70
CA THR A 67 4.84 8.09 8.01
C THR A 67 4.76 8.39 9.51
N ILE A 68 3.58 8.25 10.09
CA ILE A 68 3.38 8.51 11.53
C ILE A 68 4.19 7.52 12.38
N ASP A 69 4.18 6.24 12.02
CA ASP A 69 4.93 5.21 12.72
C ASP A 69 6.45 5.48 12.66
N LEU A 70 6.97 5.96 11.52
CA LEU A 70 8.38 6.31 11.38
C LEU A 70 8.75 7.54 12.22
N LEU A 71 7.89 8.56 12.27
CA LEU A 71 8.10 9.74 13.10
C LEU A 71 8.07 9.40 14.59
N HIS A 72 7.15 8.54 15.02
CA HIS A 72 7.05 8.11 16.42
C HIS A 72 8.20 7.20 16.87
N LYS A 73 8.99 6.63 15.97
CA LYS A 73 10.25 5.97 16.33
C LYS A 73 11.34 6.94 16.77
N ASN A 74 11.18 8.23 16.49
CA ASN A 74 12.07 9.28 16.99
C ASN A 74 11.48 9.88 18.28
N ASP A 75 12.08 9.57 19.42
CA ASP A 75 11.62 10.04 20.74
C ASP A 75 11.55 11.58 20.83
N ASP A 76 12.40 12.29 20.08
CA ASP A 76 12.41 13.76 20.06
C ASP A 76 11.17 14.35 19.38
N TYR A 77 10.52 13.60 18.47
CA TYR A 77 9.36 14.07 17.71
C TYR A 77 8.21 14.49 18.63
N ALA A 78 8.04 13.80 19.77
CA ALA A 78 7.01 14.13 20.75
C ALA A 78 7.20 15.55 21.31
N ALA A 79 8.44 15.99 21.48
CA ALA A 79 8.81 17.30 22.03
C ALA A 79 8.80 18.44 21.00
N TYR A 80 8.66 18.14 19.70
CA TYR A 80 8.62 19.17 18.67
C TYR A 80 7.38 20.08 18.81
N ASP A 81 7.56 21.35 18.48
CA ASP A 81 6.45 22.27 18.29
C ASP A 81 5.61 21.89 17.06
N MET A 82 4.44 22.52 16.92
CA MET A 82 3.52 22.20 15.82
C MET A 82 4.15 22.40 14.43
N LYS A 83 4.96 23.45 14.26
CA LYS A 83 5.60 23.76 12.98
C LYS A 83 6.58 22.65 12.59
N ASN A 84 7.44 22.24 13.50
CA ASN A 84 8.42 21.19 13.25
C ASN A 84 7.75 19.83 13.09
N LYS A 85 6.67 19.53 13.84
CA LYS A 85 5.87 18.31 13.62
C LYS A 85 5.29 18.23 12.22
N MET A 86 4.73 19.34 11.72
CA MET A 86 4.19 19.43 10.36
C MET A 86 5.27 19.31 9.30
N LEU A 87 6.41 19.99 9.47
CA LEU A 87 7.53 19.89 8.54
C LEU A 87 8.07 18.45 8.47
N SER A 88 8.37 17.84 9.62
CA SER A 88 8.82 16.45 9.68
C SER A 88 7.81 15.51 9.04
N PHE A 89 6.51 15.69 9.30
CA PHE A 89 5.46 14.92 8.63
C PHE A 89 5.53 15.03 7.11
N TYR A 90 5.55 16.24 6.55
CA TYR A 90 5.57 16.41 5.10
C TYR A 90 6.83 15.84 4.47
N PHE A 91 8.01 16.12 5.05
CA PHE A 91 9.26 15.56 4.52
C PHE A 91 9.22 14.03 4.50
N THR A 92 8.89 13.40 5.63
CA THR A 92 8.83 11.93 5.71
C THR A 92 7.75 11.34 4.82
N PHE A 93 6.57 11.97 4.71
CA PHE A 93 5.50 11.50 3.84
C PHE A 93 5.91 11.52 2.37
N PHE A 94 6.51 12.62 1.89
CA PHE A 94 6.96 12.73 0.51
C PHE A 94 8.15 11.80 0.21
N GLU A 95 9.05 11.56 1.16
CA GLU A 95 10.10 10.54 1.03
C GLU A 95 9.49 9.14 0.84
N ILE A 96 8.48 8.77 1.65
CA ILE A 96 7.77 7.49 1.50
C ILE A 96 7.07 7.39 0.15
N LEU A 97 6.40 8.45 -0.31
CA LEU A 97 5.76 8.49 -1.63
C LEU A 97 6.75 8.47 -2.80
N THR A 98 8.01 8.88 -2.60
CA THR A 98 9.02 8.86 -3.66
C THR A 98 9.69 7.49 -3.76
N ALA A 99 9.79 6.78 -2.64
CA ALA A 99 10.38 5.44 -2.57
C ALA A 99 9.44 4.32 -3.05
N ASN A 100 8.15 4.60 -3.24
CA ASN A 100 7.10 3.63 -3.60
C ASN A 100 6.26 4.14 -4.76
#